data_AF-A0AAU6CYS2-F1
#
_entry.id   AF-A0AAU6CYS2-F1
#
_cell.length_a   1.000
_cell.length_b   1.000
_cell.length_c   1.000
_cell.angle_alpha   90.00
_cell.angle_beta   90.00
_cell.angle_gamma   90.00
#
_symmetry.space_group_name_H-M   'P 1'
#
loop_
_entity.id
_entity.type
_entity.pdbx_description
1 polymer ?
#
loop_
_entity_poly.entity_id
_entity_poly.type
_entity_poly.pdbx_seq_one_letter_code
_entity_poly.pdbx_strand_id
1 'polypeptide(L)'
;MEAELMAGISEEAIRAYWKEHREQLRQCETQRSTLTNLLLVITAALSALIVQQHFSLYVMPLSVFVVLAGLYGSVAVSKYYERASYHLSQARALTKDLVGRGVLGTDERLVQARADHYRAFPRMHRIRLHRLWVVLHLAIVLYGLSLLSVCVAMA
;
A
#
# COMPACT_ATOMS: atom_id res chain seq x y z
N MET A 1 -8.61 45.16 3.07
CA MET A 1 -9.77 44.42 3.62
C MET A 1 -10.31 43.34 2.67
N GLU A 2 -10.98 43.64 1.55
CA GLU A 2 -11.54 42.59 0.67
C GLU A 2 -10.47 41.72 -0.03
N ALA A 3 -9.39 42.35 -0.52
CA ALA A 3 -8.25 41.63 -1.11
C ALA A 3 -7.47 40.77 -0.10
N GLU A 4 -7.32 41.22 1.15
CA GLU A 4 -6.68 40.44 2.22
C GLU A 4 -7.55 39.27 2.66
N LEU A 5 -8.87 39.45 2.71
CA LEU A 5 -9.82 38.38 3.01
C LEU A 5 -9.78 37.30 1.91
N MET A 6 -9.77 37.69 0.64
CA MET A 6 -9.66 36.76 -0.49
C MET A 6 -8.30 36.04 -0.52
N ALA A 7 -7.21 36.73 -0.19
CA ALA A 7 -5.89 36.11 -0.06
C ALA A 7 -5.86 35.07 1.08
N GLY A 8 -6.44 35.39 2.25
CA GLY A 8 -6.56 34.46 3.37
C GLY A 8 -7.36 33.20 3.03
N ILE A 9 -8.50 33.35 2.35
CA ILE A 9 -9.34 32.23 1.88
C ILE A 9 -8.56 31.35 0.88
N SER A 10 -7.75 31.95 0.02
CA SER A 10 -6.95 31.20 -0.96
C SER A 10 -5.85 30.36 -0.30
N GLU A 11 -5.21 30.87 0.75
CA GLU A 11 -4.17 30.13 1.48
C GLU A 11 -4.77 28.94 2.25
N GLU A 12 -5.91 29.16 2.91
CA GLU A 12 -6.65 28.10 3.60
C GLU A 12 -7.10 27.00 2.63
N ALA A 13 -7.62 27.38 1.46
CA ALA A 13 -8.03 26.43 0.43
C ALA A 13 -6.84 25.60 -0.09
N ILE A 14 -5.69 26.23 -0.35
CA ILE A 14 -4.46 25.54 -0.78
C ILE A 14 -3.99 24.56 0.29
N ARG A 15 -3.98 25.00 1.56
CA ARG A 15 -3.57 24.16 2.70
C ARG A 15 -4.50 22.97 2.89
N ALA A 16 -5.81 23.19 2.79
CA ALA A 16 -6.82 22.15 2.89
C ALA A 16 -6.66 21.12 1.75
N TYR A 17 -6.50 21.60 0.51
CA TYR A 17 -6.30 20.75 -0.66
C TYR A 17 -5.01 19.92 -0.57
N TRP A 18 -3.91 20.52 -0.12
CA TRP A 18 -2.66 19.81 0.10
C TRP A 18 -2.78 18.75 1.22
N LYS A 19 -3.45 19.09 2.33
CA LYS A 19 -3.71 18.18 3.45
C LYS A 19 -4.53 16.98 3.01
N GLU A 20 -5.56 17.20 2.20
CA GLU A 20 -6.43 16.13 1.67
C GLU A 20 -5.61 15.07 0.92
N HIS A 21 -4.71 15.48 0.01
CA HIS A 21 -3.86 14.53 -0.71
C HIS A 21 -2.90 13.75 0.18
N ARG A 22 -2.36 14.38 1.24
CA ARG A 22 -1.51 13.69 2.23
C ARG A 22 -2.31 12.68 3.04
N GLU A 23 -3.55 13.01 3.37
CA GLU A 23 -4.45 12.14 4.11
C GLU A 23 -4.89 10.94 3.26
N GLN A 24 -5.28 11.16 2.00
CA GLN A 24 -5.61 10.07 1.06
C GLN A 24 -4.43 9.12 0.84
N LEU A 25 -3.20 9.65 0.75
CA LEU A 25 -1.98 8.85 0.67
C LEU A 25 -1.82 7.96 1.92
N ARG A 26 -1.98 8.54 3.11
CA ARG A 26 -1.90 7.81 4.40
C ARG A 26 -2.99 6.75 4.51
N GLN A 27 -4.21 7.07 4.08
CA GLN A 27 -5.34 6.15 4.09
C GLN A 27 -5.07 4.92 3.21
N CYS A 28 -4.51 5.11 2.01
CA CYS A 28 -4.13 3.98 1.14
C CYS A 28 -3.11 3.04 1.82
N GLU A 29 -2.14 3.60 2.55
CA GLU A 29 -1.16 2.80 3.30
C GLU A 29 -1.80 2.04 4.45
N THR A 30 -2.67 2.72 5.22
CA THR A 30 -3.43 2.10 6.31
C THR A 30 -4.30 0.96 5.79
N GLN A 31 -5.06 1.18 4.72
CA GLN A 31 -5.92 0.16 4.11
C GLN A 31 -5.11 -1.05 3.63
N ARG A 32 -3.93 -0.83 3.03
CA ARG A 32 -3.02 -1.91 2.63
C ARG A 32 -2.55 -2.76 3.83
N SER A 33 -2.17 -2.11 4.92
CA SER A 33 -1.77 -2.81 6.15
C SER A 33 -2.93 -3.57 6.78
N THR A 34 -4.10 -2.93 6.90
CA THR A 34 -5.31 -3.55 7.48
C THR A 34 -5.74 -4.78 6.69
N LEU A 35 -5.82 -4.66 5.36
CA LEU A 35 -6.16 -5.79 4.49
C LEU A 35 -5.16 -6.94 4.64
N THR A 36 -3.87 -6.64 4.63
CA THR A 36 -2.83 -7.66 4.74
C THR A 36 -2.91 -8.39 6.09
N ASN A 37 -3.07 -7.66 7.19
CA ASN A 37 -3.23 -8.26 8.52
C ASN A 37 -4.47 -9.15 8.59
N LEU A 38 -5.60 -8.70 8.05
CA LEU A 38 -6.83 -9.49 8.01
C LEU A 38 -6.61 -10.81 7.24
N LEU A 39 -5.99 -10.73 6.06
CA LEU A 39 -5.72 -11.91 5.23
C LEU A 39 -4.74 -12.88 5.90
N LEU A 40 -3.73 -12.39 6.62
CA LEU A 40 -2.83 -13.23 7.40
C LEU A 40 -3.56 -13.97 8.53
N VAL A 41 -4.41 -13.29 9.28
CA VAL A 41 -5.21 -13.88 10.36
C VAL A 41 -6.18 -14.94 9.82
N ILE A 42 -6.91 -14.62 8.74
CA ILE A 42 -7.82 -15.56 8.09
C ILE A 42 -7.04 -16.79 7.58
N THR A 43 -5.90 -16.57 6.91
CA THR A 43 -5.06 -17.66 6.42
C THR A 43 -4.61 -18.57 7.57
N ALA A 44 -4.12 -18.00 8.68
CA ALA A 44 -3.70 -18.77 9.84
C ALA A 44 -4.85 -19.58 10.46
N ALA A 45 -6.03 -18.98 10.61
CA ALA A 45 -7.22 -19.64 11.17
C ALA A 45 -7.68 -20.82 10.28
N LEU A 46 -7.77 -20.60 8.97
CA LEU A 46 -8.14 -21.65 8.01
C LEU A 46 -7.10 -22.77 7.98
N SER A 47 -5.81 -22.44 8.12
CA SER A 47 -4.74 -23.43 8.18
C SER A 47 -4.88 -24.35 9.39
N ALA A 48 -5.18 -23.79 10.57
CA ALA A 48 -5.44 -24.57 11.77
C ALA A 48 -6.62 -25.53 11.57
N LEU A 49 -7.70 -25.06 10.94
CA LEU A 49 -8.87 -25.89 10.65
C LEU A 49 -8.53 -27.02 9.66
N ILE A 50 -7.78 -26.73 8.60
CA ILE A 50 -7.33 -27.74 7.62
C ILE A 50 -6.49 -28.84 8.29
N VAL A 51 -5.56 -28.45 9.17
CA VAL A 51 -4.71 -29.38 9.93
C VAL A 51 -5.55 -30.25 10.87
N GLN A 52 -6.54 -29.66 11.56
CA GLN A 52 -7.45 -30.40 12.45
C GLN A 52 -8.30 -31.45 11.71
N GLN A 53 -8.62 -31.19 10.44
CA GLN A 53 -9.35 -32.13 9.58
C GLN A 53 -8.43 -33.09 8.82
N HIS A 54 -7.18 -33.22 9.27
CA HIS A 54 -6.17 -34.13 8.72
C HIS A 54 -6.00 -34.04 7.20
N PHE A 55 -6.13 -32.83 6.63
CA PHE A 55 -6.02 -32.60 5.19
C PHE A 55 -7.00 -33.44 4.34
N SER A 56 -8.18 -33.77 4.87
CA SER A 56 -9.20 -34.49 4.10
C SER A 56 -9.67 -33.73 2.84
N LEU A 57 -10.20 -34.45 1.86
CA LEU A 57 -10.76 -33.84 0.64
C LEU A 57 -11.84 -32.77 0.92
N TYR A 58 -12.57 -32.90 2.03
CA TYR A 58 -13.62 -31.95 2.42
C TYR A 58 -13.11 -30.54 2.73
N VAL A 59 -11.82 -30.38 3.07
CA VAL A 59 -11.22 -29.07 3.34
C VAL A 59 -10.50 -28.45 2.13
N MET A 60 -10.53 -29.10 0.96
CA MET A 60 -10.01 -28.51 -0.29
C MET A 60 -10.62 -27.13 -0.62
N PRO A 61 -11.94 -26.88 -0.44
CA PRO A 61 -12.51 -25.55 -0.67
C PRO A 61 -11.87 -24.45 0.19
N LEU A 62 -11.42 -24.78 1.42
CA LEU A 62 -10.73 -23.83 2.28
C LEU A 62 -9.34 -23.48 1.74
N SER A 63 -8.61 -24.47 1.23
CA SER A 63 -7.31 -24.24 0.57
C SER A 63 -7.45 -23.38 -0.68
N VAL A 64 -8.47 -23.65 -1.51
CA VAL A 64 -8.81 -22.83 -2.68
C VAL A 64 -9.15 -21.40 -2.25
N PHE A 65 -9.91 -21.22 -1.18
CA PHE A 65 -10.21 -19.90 -0.65
C PHE A 65 -8.94 -19.14 -0.23
N VAL A 66 -7.96 -19.79 0.44
CA VAL A 66 -6.66 -19.16 0.77
C VAL A 66 -5.92 -18.69 -0.49
N VAL A 67 -5.90 -19.51 -1.54
CA VAL A 67 -5.32 -19.15 -2.85
C VAL A 67 -5.99 -17.91 -3.42
N LEU A 68 -7.32 -17.89 -3.48
CA LEU A 68 -8.09 -16.77 -4.02
C LEU A 68 -7.91 -15.51 -3.17
N ALA A 69 -7.85 -15.65 -1.85
CA ALA A 69 -7.61 -14.55 -0.92
C ALA A 69 -6.22 -13.93 -1.13
N GLY A 70 -5.17 -14.74 -1.31
CA GLY A 70 -3.83 -14.27 -1.66
C GLY A 70 -3.79 -13.55 -3.02
N LEU A 71 -4.47 -14.10 -4.04
CA LEU A 71 -4.56 -13.45 -5.35
C LEU A 71 -5.27 -12.09 -5.25
N TYR A 72 -6.42 -12.05 -4.57
CA TYR A 72 -7.14 -10.81 -4.30
C TYR A 72 -6.27 -9.80 -3.55
N GLY A 73 -5.59 -10.23 -2.49
CA GLY A 73 -4.66 -9.40 -1.73
C GLY A 73 -3.57 -8.79 -2.61
N SER A 74 -2.96 -9.58 -3.50
CA SER A 74 -1.91 -9.10 -4.42
C SER A 74 -2.40 -8.00 -5.36
N VAL A 75 -3.63 -8.13 -5.89
CA VAL A 75 -4.26 -7.13 -6.75
C VAL A 75 -4.66 -5.89 -5.95
N ALA A 76 -5.27 -6.07 -4.79
CA ALA A 76 -5.74 -4.99 -3.94
C ALA A 76 -4.57 -4.11 -3.44
N VAL A 77 -3.47 -4.70 -2.96
CA VAL A 77 -2.30 -3.91 -2.52
C VAL A 77 -1.64 -3.17 -3.69
N SER A 78 -1.68 -3.74 -4.90
CA SER A 78 -1.23 -3.07 -6.12
C SER A 78 -2.13 -1.89 -6.46
N LYS A 79 -3.45 -2.04 -6.31
CA LYS A 79 -4.43 -0.98 -6.54
C LYS A 79 -4.29 0.16 -5.54
N TYR A 80 -4.08 -0.14 -4.26
CA TYR A 80 -3.79 0.89 -3.24
C TYR A 80 -2.49 1.63 -3.54
N TYR A 81 -1.46 0.94 -4.03
CA TYR A 81 -0.22 1.59 -4.46
C TYR A 81 -0.44 2.54 -5.67
N GLU A 82 -1.25 2.14 -6.65
CA GLU A 82 -1.62 3.00 -7.77
C GLU A 82 -2.31 4.28 -7.29
N ARG A 83 -3.35 4.15 -6.45
CA ARG A 83 -4.09 5.29 -5.89
C ARG A 83 -3.21 6.19 -5.00
N ALA A 84 -2.35 5.60 -4.18
CA ALA A 84 -1.35 6.33 -3.40
C ALA A 84 -0.41 7.14 -4.30
N SER A 85 0.07 6.53 -5.39
CA SER A 85 0.95 7.18 -6.36
C SER A 85 0.25 8.36 -7.07
N TYR A 86 -1.04 8.21 -7.38
CA TYR A 86 -1.87 9.26 -7.96
C TYR A 86 -2.03 10.48 -7.04
N HIS A 87 -2.33 10.28 -5.76
CA HIS A 87 -2.44 11.39 -4.80
C HIS A 87 -1.08 12.07 -4.56
N LEU A 88 0.00 11.27 -4.52
CA LEU A 88 1.35 11.81 -4.41
C LEU A 88 1.76 12.63 -5.64
N SER A 89 1.38 12.22 -6.86
CA SER A 89 1.67 13.00 -8.06
C SER A 89 0.92 14.33 -8.07
N GLN A 90 -0.35 14.35 -7.65
CA GLN A 90 -1.11 15.59 -7.51
C GLN A 90 -0.51 16.54 -6.47
N ALA A 91 -0.16 16.03 -5.28
CA ALA A 91 0.48 16.83 -4.24
C ALA A 91 1.82 17.44 -4.72
N ARG A 92 2.61 16.68 -5.49
CA ARG A 92 3.87 17.17 -6.09
C ARG A 92 3.64 18.23 -7.16
N ALA A 93 2.62 18.05 -8.01
CA ALA A 93 2.26 19.03 -9.03
C ALA A 93 1.84 20.37 -8.39
N LEU A 94 0.99 20.32 -7.36
CA LEU A 94 0.62 21.49 -6.58
C LEU A 94 1.83 22.16 -5.93
N THR A 95 2.70 21.38 -5.29
CA THR A 95 3.92 21.91 -4.66
C THR A 95 4.79 22.65 -5.68
N LYS A 96 4.95 22.09 -6.88
CA LYS A 96 5.71 22.71 -7.96
C LYS A 96 5.10 24.04 -8.44
N ASP A 97 3.77 24.09 -8.58
CA ASP A 97 3.05 25.32 -8.96
C ASP A 97 3.22 26.41 -7.89
N LEU A 98 3.11 26.06 -6.61
CA LEU A 98 3.28 27.00 -5.50
C LEU A 98 4.71 27.55 -5.38
N VAL A 99 5.72 26.71 -5.63
CA VAL A 99 7.12 27.17 -5.73
C VAL A 99 7.31 28.11 -6.92
N GLY A 100 6.73 27.77 -8.09
CA GLY A 100 6.81 28.60 -9.30
C GLY A 100 6.16 29.98 -9.13
N ARG A 101 5.14 30.08 -8.28
CA ARG A 101 4.47 31.34 -7.91
C ARG A 101 5.16 32.10 -6.77
N GLY A 102 6.25 31.56 -6.21
CA GLY A 102 6.97 32.17 -5.08
C GLY A 102 6.23 32.08 -3.73
N VAL A 103 5.18 31.27 -3.64
CA VAL A 103 4.41 31.06 -2.39
C VAL A 103 5.18 30.14 -1.44
N LEU A 104 5.89 29.16 -2.00
CA LEU A 104 6.79 28.27 -1.26
C LEU A 104 8.24 28.55 -1.65
N GLY A 105 9.15 28.48 -0.67
CA GLY A 105 10.59 28.59 -0.90
C GLY A 105 11.14 27.45 -1.77
N THR A 106 12.31 27.68 -2.37
CA THR A 106 12.98 26.73 -3.26
C THR A 106 13.41 25.45 -2.56
N ASP A 107 13.39 24.36 -3.33
CA ASP A 107 13.46 22.97 -2.85
C ASP A 107 14.88 22.46 -2.53
N GLU A 108 15.91 23.32 -2.49
CA GLU A 108 17.33 22.89 -2.40
C GLU A 108 17.62 21.99 -1.20
N ARG A 109 17.06 22.34 -0.03
CA ARG A 109 17.17 21.49 1.18
C ARG A 109 16.48 20.15 1.03
N LEU A 110 15.36 20.08 0.28
CA LEU A 110 14.65 18.82 0.03
C LEU A 110 15.40 17.96 -1.00
N VAL A 111 16.05 18.57 -1.99
CA VAL A 111 16.95 17.89 -2.92
C VAL A 111 18.14 17.30 -2.18
N GLN A 112 18.76 18.09 -1.29
CA GLN A 112 19.88 17.63 -0.47
C GLN A 112 19.46 16.48 0.44
N ALA A 113 18.33 16.60 1.15
CA ALA A 113 17.81 15.53 2.00
C ALA A 113 17.52 14.24 1.20
N ARG A 114 17.05 14.35 -0.04
CA ARG A 114 16.87 13.19 -0.93
C ARG A 114 18.19 12.55 -1.33
N ALA A 115 19.19 13.36 -1.67
CA ALA A 115 20.53 12.86 -2.01
C ALA A 115 21.18 12.15 -0.81
N ASP A 116 21.09 12.74 0.37
CA ASP A 116 21.62 12.17 1.61
C ASP A 116 20.90 10.85 1.95
N HIS A 117 19.58 10.79 1.75
CA HIS A 117 18.83 9.55 1.90
C HIS A 117 19.32 8.43 0.96
N TYR A 118 19.54 8.72 -0.32
CA TYR A 118 20.04 7.72 -1.27
C TYR A 118 21.47 7.26 -0.97
N ARG A 119 22.31 8.15 -0.43
CA ARG A 119 23.66 7.81 0.06
C ARG A 119 23.59 6.90 1.30
N ALA A 120 22.68 7.18 2.23
CA ALA A 120 22.48 6.37 3.42
C ALA A 120 21.90 4.98 3.09
N PHE A 121 21.07 4.85 2.06
CA PHE A 121 20.36 3.62 1.71
C PHE A 121 20.61 3.15 0.27
N PRO A 122 21.86 2.82 -0.13
CA PRO A 122 22.24 2.60 -1.53
C PRO A 122 21.64 1.34 -2.18
N ARG A 123 21.25 0.35 -1.37
CA ARG A 123 20.56 -0.87 -1.85
C ARG A 123 19.06 -0.80 -1.62
N MET A 124 18.63 -0.35 -0.44
CA MET A 124 17.22 -0.36 -0.03
C MET A 124 16.35 0.55 -0.89
N HIS A 125 16.87 1.71 -1.36
CA HIS A 125 16.09 2.62 -2.22
C HIS A 125 15.69 2.00 -3.57
N ARG A 126 16.37 0.92 -4.00
CA ARG A 126 16.05 0.21 -5.25
C ARG A 126 14.86 -0.74 -5.09
N ILE A 127 14.63 -1.22 -3.87
CA ILE A 127 13.51 -2.12 -3.57
C ILE A 127 12.26 -1.26 -3.42
N ARG A 128 11.34 -1.40 -4.37
CA ARG A 128 10.06 -0.70 -4.29
C ARG A 128 9.18 -1.38 -3.25
N LEU A 129 8.76 -0.64 -2.24
CA LEU A 129 7.95 -1.15 -1.13
C LEU A 129 6.72 -1.93 -1.61
N HIS A 130 6.00 -1.47 -2.64
CA HIS A 130 4.82 -2.19 -3.17
C HIS A 130 5.13 -3.62 -3.64
N ARG A 131 6.35 -3.89 -4.13
CA ARG A 131 6.73 -5.24 -4.55
C ARG A 131 6.80 -6.19 -3.36
N LEU A 132 7.25 -5.72 -2.20
CA LEU A 132 7.30 -6.52 -0.98
C LEU A 132 5.88 -6.94 -0.55
N TRP A 133 4.91 -6.04 -0.63
CA TRP A 133 3.50 -6.36 -0.34
C TRP A 133 2.92 -7.37 -1.34
N VAL A 134 3.18 -7.20 -2.63
CA VAL A 134 2.72 -8.16 -3.64
C VAL A 134 3.34 -9.54 -3.41
N VAL A 135 4.66 -9.61 -3.16
CA VAL A 135 5.38 -10.86 -2.88
C VAL A 135 4.81 -11.56 -1.64
N LEU A 136 4.46 -10.82 -0.58
CA LEU A 136 3.83 -11.40 0.60
C LEU A 136 2.49 -12.08 0.27
N HIS A 137 1.65 -11.44 -0.54
CA HIS A 137 0.38 -12.04 -0.97
C HIS A 137 0.58 -13.22 -1.94
N LEU A 138 1.60 -13.16 -2.80
CA LEU A 138 1.99 -14.31 -3.61
C LEU A 138 2.51 -15.48 -2.77
N ALA A 139 3.16 -15.21 -1.64
CA ALA A 139 3.54 -16.27 -0.69
C ALA A 139 2.30 -16.94 -0.06
N ILE A 140 1.23 -16.19 0.23
CA ILE A 140 -0.06 -16.75 0.67
C ILE A 140 -0.67 -17.64 -0.42
N VAL A 141 -0.61 -17.22 -1.69
CA VAL A 141 -1.05 -18.03 -2.85
C VAL A 141 -0.29 -19.36 -2.90
N LEU A 142 1.05 -19.30 -2.86
CA LEU A 142 1.90 -20.50 -2.89
C LEU A 142 1.62 -21.41 -1.69
N TYR A 143 1.38 -20.83 -0.53
CA TYR A 143 1.00 -21.56 0.67
C TYR A 143 -0.35 -22.27 0.50
N GLY A 144 -1.39 -21.60 0.01
CA GLY A 144 -2.69 -22.23 -0.27
C GLY A 144 -2.59 -23.36 -1.31
N LEU A 145 -1.76 -23.19 -2.35
CA LEU A 145 -1.47 -24.25 -3.32
C LEU A 145 -0.77 -25.45 -2.69
N SER A 146 0.14 -25.22 -1.75
CA SER A 146 0.80 -26.30 -1.00
C SER A 146 -0.19 -27.09 -0.15
N LEU A 147 -1.12 -26.41 0.56
CA LEU A 147 -2.18 -27.07 1.33
C LEU A 147 -3.09 -27.92 0.43
N LEU A 148 -3.48 -27.37 -0.72
CA LEU A 148 -4.29 -28.09 -1.71
C LEU A 148 -3.58 -29.35 -2.22
N SER A 149 -2.28 -29.25 -2.51
CA SER A 149 -1.47 -30.38 -2.99
C SER A 149 -1.39 -31.49 -1.94
N VAL A 150 -1.23 -31.12 -0.66
CA VAL A 150 -1.24 -32.09 0.44
C VAL A 150 -2.60 -32.78 0.58
N CYS A 151 -3.71 -32.02 0.46
CA CYS A 151 -5.05 -32.62 0.53
C CYS A 151 -5.28 -33.66 -0.57
N VAL A 152 -4.77 -33.40 -1.78
CA VAL A 152 -4.85 -34.35 -2.91
C VAL A 152 -3.93 -35.56 -2.71
N ALA A 153 -2.74 -35.38 -2.15
CA ALA A 153 -1.80 -36.47 -1.94
C ALA A 153 -2.19 -37.43 -0.80
N MET A 154 -3.00 -36.95 0.15
CA MET A 154 -3.48 -37.72 1.31
C MET A 154 -4.86 -38.38 1.08
N ALA A 155 -5.48 -38.08 -0.05
CA ALA A 155 -6.78 -38.63 -0.46
C ALA A 155 -6.66 -40.01 -1.11
#